data_AF-A0A5W2M3Z8-F1
#
_entry.id   AF-A0A5W2M3Z8-F1
#
_cell.length_a   1.000
_cell.length_b   1.000
_cell.length_c   1.000
_cell.angle_alpha   90.00
_cell.angle_beta   90.00
_cell.angle_gamma   90.00
#
_symmetry.space_group_name_H-M   'P 1'
#
loop_
_entity.id
_entity.type
_entity.pdbx_description
1 polymer ?
#
loop_
_entity_poly.entity_id
_entity_poly.type
_entity_poly.pdbx_seq_one_letter_code
_entity_poly.pdbx_strand_id
1 'polypeptide(L)'
;ATQSATKGVWDYTWLSDVGEGKHTLTVEATDAAGNKTTQTLDFTIDTTLSEPTIALDDTNDSGTKGDNLTNANKPTFILGNIDADARYVTVEVQHGSTKEVLTATKGTNGVWSVIPTGTWADGSYT
;
A
#
# COMPACT_ATOMS: atom_id res chain seq x y z
N ALA A 1 -19.56 27.10 -2.68
CA ALA A 1 -19.55 27.15 -1.20
C ALA A 1 -20.81 27.86 -0.74
N THR A 2 -21.31 27.52 0.44
CA THR A 2 -22.45 28.18 1.08
C THR A 2 -21.99 28.75 2.41
N GLN A 3 -22.41 29.97 2.74
CA GLN A 3 -22.12 30.55 4.05
C GLN A 3 -22.87 29.73 5.11
N SER A 4 -22.17 29.36 6.18
CA SER A 4 -22.78 28.62 7.28
C SER A 4 -23.56 29.57 8.20
N ALA A 5 -24.16 29.04 9.27
CA ALA A 5 -24.82 29.86 10.29
C ALA A 5 -23.85 30.78 11.05
N THR A 6 -22.54 30.47 11.04
CA THR A 6 -21.51 31.28 11.70
C THR A 6 -20.91 32.27 10.69
N LYS A 7 -20.98 33.57 11.01
CA LYS A 7 -20.41 34.62 10.15
C LYS A 7 -18.92 34.36 9.92
N GLY A 8 -18.51 34.37 8.65
CA GLY A 8 -17.12 34.16 8.23
C GLY A 8 -16.76 32.69 7.99
N VAL A 9 -17.66 31.74 8.27
CA VAL A 9 -17.47 30.32 7.98
C VAL A 9 -18.25 29.95 6.73
N TRP A 10 -17.59 29.24 5.81
CA TRP A 10 -18.15 28.79 4.54
C TRP A 10 -17.87 27.31 4.36
N ASP A 11 -18.89 26.59 3.94
CA ASP A 11 -18.82 25.15 3.70
C ASP A 11 -18.82 24.86 2.20
N TYR A 12 -18.08 23.84 1.81
CA TYR A 12 -18.10 23.31 0.46
C TYR A 12 -18.00 21.79 0.51
N THR A 13 -18.91 21.14 -0.22
CA THR A 13 -18.95 19.69 -0.37
C THR A 13 -18.95 19.38 -1.86
N TRP A 14 -18.10 18.45 -2.27
CA TRP A 14 -18.11 17.93 -3.64
C TRP A 14 -19.43 17.18 -3.91
N LEU A 15 -20.01 17.35 -5.10
CA LEU A 15 -21.27 16.69 -5.47
C LEU A 15 -21.05 15.26 -5.99
N SER A 16 -19.80 14.91 -6.33
CA SER A 16 -19.37 13.60 -6.79
C SER A 16 -17.98 13.30 -6.25
N ASP A 17 -17.60 12.03 -6.35
CA ASP A 17 -16.23 11.62 -6.06
C ASP A 17 -15.25 12.35 -6.98
N VAL A 18 -14.10 12.69 -6.41
CA VAL A 18 -12.98 13.30 -7.12
C VAL A 18 -11.96 12.18 -7.36
N GLY A 19 -11.49 12.05 -8.60
CA GLY A 19 -10.64 10.93 -9.00
C GLY A 19 -9.22 11.01 -8.43
N GLU A 20 -8.48 9.93 -8.64
CA GLU A 20 -7.06 9.78 -8.30
C GLU A 20 -6.17 10.94 -8.77
N GLY A 21 -5.09 11.16 -8.03
CA GLY A 21 -3.98 12.01 -8.43
C GLY A 21 -3.95 13.37 -7.74
N LYS A 22 -3.06 14.22 -8.24
CA LYS A 22 -2.79 15.54 -7.67
C LYS A 22 -3.89 16.53 -8.08
N HIS A 23 -4.41 17.23 -7.08
CA HIS A 23 -5.39 18.29 -7.23
C HIS A 23 -4.92 19.57 -6.54
N THR A 24 -5.43 20.71 -7.03
CA THR A 24 -5.21 22.02 -6.41
C THR A 24 -6.56 22.66 -6.14
N LEU A 25 -6.89 22.85 -4.86
CA LEU A 25 -8.04 23.64 -4.44
C LEU A 25 -7.67 25.12 -4.46
N THR A 26 -8.54 25.97 -5.01
CA THR A 26 -8.37 27.43 -5.00
C THR A 26 -9.57 28.08 -4.33
N VAL A 27 -9.31 28.97 -3.36
CA VAL A 27 -10.32 29.77 -2.68
C VAL A 27 -10.09 31.23 -3.04
N GLU A 28 -11.10 31.90 -3.60
CA GLU A 28 -11.12 33.36 -3.81
C GLU A 28 -12.17 33.99 -2.88
N ALA A 29 -11.78 35.03 -2.16
CA ALA A 29 -12.70 35.88 -1.41
C ALA A 29 -12.73 37.29 -2.02
N THR A 30 -13.93 37.83 -2.21
CA THR A 30 -14.16 39.21 -2.66
C THR A 30 -14.99 39.95 -1.61
N ASP A 31 -14.55 41.13 -1.16
CA ASP A 31 -15.32 41.96 -0.23
C ASP A 31 -16.31 42.90 -0.95
N ALA A 32 -17.13 43.64 -0.18
CA ALA A 32 -18.13 44.55 -0.73
C ALA A 32 -17.55 45.76 -1.47
N ALA A 33 -16.29 46.13 -1.18
CA ALA A 33 -15.58 47.19 -1.89
C ALA A 33 -14.91 46.69 -3.18
N GLY A 34 -14.90 45.37 -3.41
CA GLY A 34 -14.31 44.72 -4.58
C GLY A 34 -12.86 44.25 -4.39
N ASN A 35 -12.31 44.29 -3.17
CA ASN A 35 -10.98 43.74 -2.91
C ASN A 35 -11.02 42.22 -2.99
N LYS A 36 -10.00 41.63 -3.64
CA LYS A 36 -9.87 40.19 -3.83
C LYS A 36 -8.62 39.63 -3.16
N THR A 37 -8.74 38.41 -2.64
CA THR A 37 -7.59 37.61 -2.22
C THR A 37 -7.82 36.14 -2.55
N THR A 38 -6.73 35.40 -2.78
CA THR A 38 -6.75 34.00 -3.19
C THR A 38 -5.79 33.18 -2.33
N GLN A 39 -6.18 31.94 -2.03
CA GLN A 39 -5.30 30.93 -1.42
C GLN A 39 -5.48 29.59 -2.15
N THR A 40 -4.40 28.82 -2.23
CA THR A 40 -4.39 27.49 -2.84
C THR A 40 -3.99 26.41 -1.83
N LEU A 41 -4.54 25.21 -1.98
CA LEU A 41 -4.14 24.00 -1.26
C LEU A 41 -3.92 22.88 -2.27
N ASP A 42 -2.69 22.36 -2.32
CA ASP A 42 -2.38 21.14 -3.07
C ASP A 42 -2.69 19.92 -2.21
N PHE A 43 -3.37 18.94 -2.79
CA PHE A 43 -3.64 17.65 -2.16
C PHE A 43 -3.62 16.53 -3.20
N THR A 44 -3.53 15.28 -2.76
CA THR A 44 -3.57 14.09 -3.63
C THR A 44 -4.67 13.17 -3.14
N ILE A 45 -5.46 12.65 -4.07
CA ILE A 45 -6.38 11.56 -3.80
C ILE A 45 -5.67 10.27 -4.19
N ASP A 46 -5.55 9.36 -3.23
CA ASP A 46 -5.02 8.03 -3.43
C ASP A 46 -6.00 7.00 -2.85
N THR A 47 -6.72 6.31 -3.73
CA THR A 47 -7.68 5.25 -3.38
C THR A 47 -7.29 3.91 -3.99
N THR A 48 -6.12 3.85 -4.64
CA THR A 48 -5.66 2.64 -5.30
C THR A 48 -4.65 1.90 -4.43
N LEU A 49 -4.72 0.57 -4.48
CA LEU A 49 -3.68 -0.29 -3.94
C LEU A 49 -3.55 -1.49 -4.88
N SER A 50 -2.32 -1.75 -5.33
CA SER A 50 -2.01 -2.83 -6.25
C SER A 50 -2.11 -4.19 -5.58
N GLU A 51 -2.58 -5.21 -6.32
CA GLU A 51 -2.58 -6.60 -5.84
C GLU A 51 -1.14 -7.11 -5.71
N PRO A 52 -0.68 -7.47 -4.50
CA PRO A 52 0.68 -7.93 -4.30
C PRO A 52 0.90 -9.30 -4.96
N THR A 53 2.14 -9.59 -5.33
CA THR A 53 2.56 -10.92 -5.79
C THR A 53 3.52 -11.54 -4.81
N ILE A 54 3.53 -12.87 -4.75
CA ILE A 54 4.46 -13.67 -3.92
C ILE A 54 5.02 -14.81 -4.76
N ALA A 55 6.32 -15.04 -4.65
CA ALA A 55 7.00 -16.15 -5.30
C ALA A 55 8.07 -16.74 -4.38
N LEU A 56 8.34 -18.03 -4.51
CA LEU A 56 9.53 -18.65 -3.93
C LEU A 56 10.78 -18.07 -4.62
N ASP A 57 11.79 -17.67 -3.85
CA ASP A 57 13.04 -17.19 -4.41
C ASP A 57 13.69 -18.28 -5.28
N ASP A 58 14.11 -17.94 -6.50
CA ASP A 58 14.75 -18.87 -7.43
C ASP A 58 15.97 -19.58 -6.82
N THR A 59 16.68 -18.95 -5.88
CA THR A 59 17.82 -19.56 -5.18
C THR A 59 17.40 -20.62 -4.16
N ASN A 60 16.13 -20.64 -3.75
CA ASN A 60 15.55 -21.65 -2.86
C ASN A 60 14.66 -22.65 -3.59
N ASP A 61 14.18 -22.34 -4.79
CA ASP A 61 13.43 -23.29 -5.63
C ASP A 61 14.35 -24.41 -6.14
N SER A 62 14.24 -25.61 -5.61
CA SER A 62 15.26 -26.66 -5.75
C SER A 62 14.86 -27.70 -6.81
N GLY A 63 15.83 -28.27 -7.52
CA GLY A 63 15.51 -29.20 -8.60
C GLY A 63 14.97 -28.46 -9.82
N THR A 64 13.66 -28.50 -10.07
CA THR A 64 13.03 -27.88 -11.24
C THR A 64 12.57 -26.47 -10.89
N LYS A 65 13.04 -25.45 -11.61
CA LYS A 65 12.61 -24.06 -11.36
C LYS A 65 11.16 -23.82 -11.80
N GLY A 66 10.42 -23.05 -11.03
CA GLY A 66 9.04 -22.66 -11.24
C GLY A 66 8.00 -23.70 -10.79
N ASP A 67 8.41 -24.81 -10.15
CA ASP A 67 7.47 -25.81 -9.62
C ASP A 67 7.08 -25.57 -8.16
N ASN A 68 7.69 -24.57 -7.51
CA ASN A 68 7.51 -24.20 -6.11
C ASN A 68 7.92 -25.31 -5.11
N LEU A 69 8.84 -26.21 -5.49
CA LEU A 69 9.35 -27.27 -4.63
C LEU A 69 10.77 -26.96 -4.12
N THR A 70 10.92 -26.87 -2.80
CA THR A 70 12.20 -26.56 -2.16
C THR A 70 12.66 -27.66 -1.21
N ASN A 71 13.97 -27.90 -1.15
CA ASN A 71 14.62 -28.67 -0.11
C ASN A 71 15.17 -27.79 1.03
N ALA A 72 14.96 -26.47 0.96
CA ALA A 72 15.29 -25.54 2.02
C ALA A 72 14.14 -25.51 3.03
N ASN A 73 14.44 -25.78 4.30
CA ASN A 73 13.48 -25.72 5.39
C ASN A 73 13.32 -24.30 5.97
N LYS A 74 13.97 -23.30 5.36
CA LYS A 74 13.82 -21.88 5.68
C LYS A 74 13.90 -21.06 4.38
N PRO A 75 12.96 -21.26 3.45
CA PRO A 75 13.00 -20.61 2.15
C PRO A 75 12.73 -19.11 2.28
N THR A 76 13.23 -18.34 1.32
CA THR A 76 12.94 -16.93 1.14
C THR A 76 11.83 -16.80 0.11
N PHE A 77 10.85 -15.94 0.41
CA PHE A 77 9.83 -15.57 -0.56
C PHE A 77 10.01 -14.11 -0.95
N ILE A 78 9.94 -13.85 -2.25
CA ILE A 78 10.03 -12.53 -2.83
C ILE A 78 8.63 -12.00 -3.06
N LEU A 79 8.41 -10.74 -2.67
CA LEU A 79 7.15 -10.03 -2.84
C LEU A 79 7.30 -8.94 -3.88
N GLY A 80 6.37 -8.89 -4.82
CA GLY A 80 6.33 -7.93 -5.91
C GLY A 80 5.02 -7.15 -5.93
N ASN A 81 4.97 -6.15 -6.80
CA ASN A 81 3.81 -5.28 -6.99
C ASN A 81 3.33 -4.60 -5.69
N ILE A 82 4.28 -4.27 -4.81
CA ILE A 82 4.01 -3.51 -3.58
C ILE A 82 4.14 -2.03 -3.91
N ASP A 83 3.06 -1.28 -3.70
CA ASP A 83 3.03 0.16 -3.94
C ASP A 83 4.05 0.90 -3.06
N ALA A 84 4.57 2.01 -3.59
CA ALA A 84 5.68 2.73 -2.97
C ALA A 84 5.33 3.33 -1.60
N ASP A 85 4.05 3.62 -1.38
CA ASP A 85 3.47 4.21 -0.18
C ASP A 85 2.84 3.17 0.77
N ALA A 86 2.92 1.87 0.43
CA ALA A 86 2.47 0.79 1.30
C ALA A 86 3.17 0.86 2.67
N ARG A 87 2.37 0.89 3.74
CA ARG A 87 2.89 1.08 5.11
C ARG A 87 3.41 -0.22 5.75
N TYR A 88 2.77 -1.35 5.47
CA TYR A 88 3.17 -2.68 5.96
C TYR A 88 2.84 -3.74 4.91
N VAL A 89 3.67 -4.78 4.84
CA VAL A 89 3.40 -5.97 4.04
C VAL A 89 3.57 -7.18 4.94
N THR A 90 2.57 -8.05 5.00
CA THR A 90 2.57 -9.26 5.83
C THR A 90 2.21 -10.47 5.00
N VAL A 91 2.82 -11.60 5.31
CA VAL A 91 2.50 -12.91 4.72
C VAL A 91 2.01 -13.80 5.83
N GLU A 92 0.81 -14.34 5.66
CA GLU A 92 0.28 -15.40 6.50
C GLU A 92 0.62 -16.75 5.86
N VAL A 93 1.16 -17.67 6.66
CA VAL A 93 1.52 -19.01 6.23
C VAL A 93 0.80 -20.01 7.11
N GLN A 94 0.14 -20.98 6.48
CA GLN A 94 -0.60 -22.06 7.12
C GLN A 94 0.06 -23.41 6.80
N HIS A 95 0.26 -24.24 7.83
CA HIS A 95 0.67 -25.64 7.71
C HIS A 95 -0.12 -26.51 8.69
N GLY A 96 -0.98 -27.38 8.18
CA GLY A 96 -1.90 -28.15 9.02
C GLY A 96 -2.78 -27.20 9.84
N SER A 97 -2.68 -27.25 11.17
CA SER A 97 -3.36 -26.33 12.09
C SER A 97 -2.50 -25.16 12.58
N THR A 98 -1.23 -25.09 12.18
CA THR A 98 -0.30 -24.04 12.58
C THR A 98 -0.34 -22.86 11.62
N LYS A 99 -0.37 -21.65 12.19
CA LYS A 99 -0.35 -20.39 11.48
C LYS A 99 0.87 -19.57 11.91
N GLU A 100 1.58 -19.00 10.96
CA GLU A 100 2.67 -18.04 11.16
C GLU A 100 2.36 -16.77 10.37
N VAL A 101 2.57 -15.60 10.97
CA VAL A 101 2.44 -14.30 10.28
C VAL A 101 3.82 -13.65 10.24
N LEU A 102 4.32 -13.43 9.03
CA LEU A 102 5.62 -12.86 8.74
C LEU A 102 5.46 -11.41 8.28
N THR A 103 6.25 -10.50 8.85
CA THR A 103 6.35 -9.13 8.35
C THR A 103 7.45 -9.07 7.31
N ALA A 104 7.13 -8.59 6.10
CA ALA A 104 8.11 -8.45 5.03
C ALA A 104 9.09 -7.31 5.32
N THR A 105 10.30 -7.48 4.82
CA THR A 105 11.36 -6.46 4.89
C THR A 105 11.74 -6.04 3.48
N LYS A 106 11.92 -4.74 3.26
CA LYS A 106 12.46 -4.19 2.01
C LYS A 106 13.99 -4.17 2.08
N GLY A 107 14.63 -4.97 1.23
CA GLY A 107 16.09 -4.97 1.08
C GLY A 107 16.63 -3.66 0.51
N THR A 108 17.95 -3.47 0.57
CA THR A 108 18.64 -2.28 0.01
C THR A 108 18.55 -2.21 -1.52
N ASN A 109 18.32 -3.34 -2.18
CA ASN A 109 18.01 -3.45 -3.60
C ASN A 109 16.54 -3.08 -3.94
N GLY A 110 15.73 -2.72 -2.95
CA GLY A 110 14.32 -2.38 -3.11
C GLY A 110 13.37 -3.57 -3.19
N VAL A 111 13.88 -4.80 -3.12
CA VAL A 111 13.08 -6.04 -3.18
C VAL A 111 12.48 -6.33 -1.81
N TRP A 112 11.18 -6.60 -1.76
CA TRP A 112 10.52 -7.05 -0.54
C TRP A 112 10.64 -8.56 -0.41
N SER A 113 10.94 -9.05 0.81
CA SER A 113 11.02 -10.48 1.08
C SER A 113 10.53 -10.83 2.48
N VAL A 114 10.09 -12.08 2.64
CA VAL A 114 9.87 -12.72 3.95
C VAL A 114 10.71 -13.99 4.05
N ILE A 115 11.14 -14.29 5.27
CA ILE A 115 11.83 -15.54 5.63
C ILE A 115 11.14 -16.07 6.88
N PRO A 116 10.88 -17.39 6.99
CA PRO A 116 10.32 -17.99 8.19
C PRO A 116 11.11 -17.63 9.45
N THR A 117 10.43 -17.53 10.61
CA THR A 117 11.14 -17.24 11.86
C THR A 117 12.01 -18.43 12.30
N GLY A 118 11.52 -19.66 12.06
CA GLY A 118 12.20 -20.92 12.35
C GLY A 118 12.39 -21.80 11.12
N THR A 119 12.79 -23.06 11.32
CA THR A 119 12.79 -24.07 10.27
C THR A 119 11.42 -24.75 10.18
N TRP A 120 10.93 -24.91 8.98
CA TRP A 120 9.68 -25.61 8.64
C TRP A 120 9.92 -27.10 8.42
N ALA A 121 8.90 -27.91 8.72
CA ALA A 121 8.93 -29.35 8.44
C ALA A 121 8.50 -29.62 6.99
N ASP A 122 8.82 -30.81 6.46
CA ASP A 122 8.32 -31.24 5.16
C ASP A 122 6.78 -31.24 5.14
N GLY A 123 6.20 -30.73 4.05
CA GLY A 123 4.76 -30.63 3.89
C GLY A 123 4.34 -29.55 2.91
N SER A 124 3.03 -29.41 2.75
CA SER A 124 2.43 -28.33 1.96
C SER A 124 2.14 -27.13 2.87
N TYR A 125 2.47 -25.94 2.37
CA TYR A 125 2.21 -24.65 3.01
C TYR A 125 1.32 -23.81 2.08
N THR A 126 0.43 -23.00 2.66
CA THR A 126 -0.42 -22.05 1.92
C THR A 126 -0.39 -20.68 2.56
#